data_AF-A0A6G3RZX7-F1
#
_entry.id   AF-A0A6G3RZX7-F1
#
_cell.length_a   1.000
_cell.length_b   1.000
_cell.length_c   1.000
_cell.angle_alpha   90.00
_cell.angle_beta   90.00
_cell.angle_gamma   90.00
#
_symmetry.space_group_name_H-M   'P 1'
#
loop_
_entity.id
_entity.type
_entity.pdbx_description
1 polymer ?
#
loop_
_entity_poly.entity_id
_entity_poly.type
_entity_poly.pdbx_seq_one_letter_code
_entity_poly.pdbx_strand_id
1 'polypeptide(L)'
;MTGVIASDARGARRAPLIVTEDVDLLDDLLRLCAAAGVRPEVGHGVPEGRGCWEAAPLVLVGDDAAGRLRGVTRRRGVVLVGRDQDDSGVWKRAVEIGADHVLMLPDGEQWLMDRIADVVEGVGRPATTVGVIGGRGGAGASTLA
;
A
#
# COMPACT_ATOMS: atom_id res chain seq x y z
N MET A 1 -18.75 10.53 -36.47
CA MET A 1 -19.16 11.77 -35.76
C MET A 1 -20.47 11.41 -35.07
N THR A 2 -20.52 11.05 -33.78
CA THR A 2 -20.01 11.72 -32.58
C THR A 2 -19.92 10.67 -31.45
N GLY A 3 -18.76 10.49 -30.82
CA GLY A 3 -18.53 10.71 -29.37
C GLY A 3 -19.08 9.57 -28.48
N VAL A 4 -18.27 8.62 -27.96
CA VAL A 4 -17.42 8.73 -26.73
C VAL A 4 -18.30 9.17 -25.55
N ILE A 5 -18.55 8.44 -24.45
CA ILE A 5 -17.84 7.37 -23.73
C ILE A 5 -18.80 6.78 -22.69
N ALA A 6 -18.53 5.52 -22.31
CA ALA A 6 -19.17 4.77 -21.25
C ALA A 6 -19.37 5.58 -19.95
N SER A 7 -20.61 5.64 -19.49
CA SER A 7 -20.95 6.16 -18.18
C SER A 7 -20.43 5.25 -17.07
N ASP A 8 -19.52 5.83 -16.28
CA ASP A 8 -19.39 5.68 -14.82
C ASP A 8 -19.20 4.27 -14.26
N ALA A 9 -18.16 3.58 -14.70
CA ALA A 9 -17.32 2.93 -13.70
C ALA A 9 -16.58 4.07 -13.00
N ARG A 10 -17.14 4.64 -11.92
CA ARG A 10 -16.39 5.53 -11.02
C ARG A 10 -15.09 4.80 -10.74
N GLY A 11 -14.00 5.33 -11.30
CA GLY A 11 -12.71 4.67 -11.25
C GLY A 11 -12.49 4.25 -9.82
N ALA A 12 -12.28 2.95 -9.61
CA ALA A 12 -12.10 2.38 -8.27
C ALA A 12 -11.13 3.29 -7.54
N ARG A 13 -11.67 4.12 -6.64
CA ARG A 13 -10.86 5.06 -5.86
C ARG A 13 -9.98 4.12 -5.08
N ARG A 14 -8.74 3.96 -5.54
CA ARG A 14 -7.79 3.01 -4.98
C ARG A 14 -7.58 3.48 -3.55
N ALA A 15 -8.28 2.88 -2.61
CA ALA A 15 -8.22 3.24 -1.21
C ALA A 15 -6.98 2.61 -0.58
N PRO A 16 -6.40 3.21 0.46
CA PRO A 16 -5.41 2.52 1.28
C PRO A 16 -5.98 1.21 1.81
N LEU A 17 -5.21 0.13 1.76
CA LEU A 17 -5.58 -1.15 2.36
C LEU A 17 -4.93 -1.24 3.74
N ILE A 18 -5.70 -1.56 4.77
CA ILE A 18 -5.23 -1.82 6.13
C ILE A 18 -5.31 -3.33 6.39
N VAL A 19 -4.23 -3.94 6.86
CA VAL A 19 -4.17 -5.35 7.25
C VAL A 19 -3.61 -5.45 8.67
N THR A 20 -4.50 -5.61 9.64
CA THR A 20 -4.18 -5.78 11.06
C THR A 20 -5.33 -6.55 11.74
N GLU A 21 -5.02 -7.37 12.73
CA GLU A 21 -5.99 -7.94 13.67
C GLU A 21 -5.99 -7.19 15.01
N ASP A 22 -5.01 -6.32 15.24
CA ASP A 22 -4.98 -5.40 16.38
C ASP A 22 -6.04 -4.31 16.19
N VAL A 23 -7.08 -4.35 17.02
CA VAL A 23 -8.23 -3.45 16.97
C VAL A 23 -7.86 -2.02 17.37
N ASP A 24 -6.95 -1.85 18.33
CA ASP A 24 -6.53 -0.51 18.75
C ASP A 24 -5.73 0.15 17.64
N LEU A 25 -4.79 -0.60 17.03
CA LEU A 25 -4.01 -0.12 15.90
C LEU A 25 -4.94 0.17 14.70
N LEU A 26 -5.93 -0.69 14.46
CA LEU A 26 -6.92 -0.46 13.42
C LEU A 26 -7.67 0.85 13.64
N ASP A 27 -8.14 1.11 14.86
CA ASP A 27 -8.87 2.34 15.21
C ASP A 27 -8.00 3.59 15.00
N ASP A 28 -6.72 3.55 15.39
CA ASP A 28 -5.77 4.65 15.16
C ASP A 28 -5.55 4.89 13.66
N LEU A 29 -5.32 3.83 12.87
CA LEU A 29 -5.13 3.93 11.41
C LEU A 29 -6.40 4.44 10.71
N LEU A 30 -7.58 3.99 11.13
CA LEU A 30 -8.86 4.47 10.63
C LEU A 30 -9.06 5.95 10.94
N ARG A 31 -8.69 6.39 12.15
CA ARG A 31 -8.74 7.78 12.57
C ARG A 31 -7.83 8.66 11.72
N LEU A 32 -6.59 8.23 11.44
CA LEU A 32 -5.66 8.95 10.57
C LEU A 32 -6.17 9.04 9.13
N CYS A 33 -6.71 7.94 8.58
CA CYS A 33 -7.31 7.95 7.25
C CYS A 33 -8.54 8.87 7.18
N ALA A 34 -9.38 8.88 8.21
CA ALA A 34 -10.54 9.75 8.29
C ALA A 34 -10.14 11.23 8.38
N ALA A 35 -9.05 11.55 9.11
CA ALA A 35 -8.49 12.89 9.15
C ALA A 35 -7.99 13.36 7.77
N ALA A 36 -7.44 12.44 6.96
CA ALA A 36 -7.06 12.68 5.58
C ALA A 36 -8.24 12.64 4.58
N GLY A 37 -9.48 12.44 5.05
CA GLY A 37 -10.68 12.43 4.21
C GLY A 37 -10.88 11.18 3.36
N VAL A 38 -10.22 10.07 3.71
CA VAL A 38 -10.24 8.82 2.94
C VAL A 38 -10.79 7.64 3.75
N ARG A 39 -11.49 6.75 3.04
CA ARG A 39 -12.01 5.51 3.59
C ARG A 39 -11.11 4.37 3.14
N PRO A 40 -10.31 3.78 4.04
CA PRO A 40 -9.47 2.65 3.70
C PRO A 40 -10.30 1.37 3.57
N GLU A 41 -9.79 0.41 2.80
CA GLU A 41 -10.29 -0.96 2.81
C GLU A 41 -9.59 -1.73 3.95
N VAL A 42 -10.33 -2.55 4.70
CA VAL A 42 -9.75 -3.36 5.78
C VAL A 42 -9.74 -4.81 5.33
N GLY A 43 -8.53 -5.39 5.22
CA GLY A 43 -8.31 -6.79 4.91
C GLY A 43 -7.99 -7.57 6.17
N HIS A 44 -8.82 -8.57 6.48
CA HIS A 44 -8.54 -9.51 7.57
C HIS A 44 -7.89 -10.77 6.99
N GLY A 45 -6.57 -10.91 7.17
CA GLY A 45 -5.81 -12.09 6.73
C GLY A 45 -4.94 -11.89 5.48
N VAL A 46 -4.36 -13.00 4.99
CA VAL A 46 -3.58 -13.01 3.75
C VAL A 46 -4.52 -12.61 2.62
N PRO A 47 -4.18 -11.63 1.75
CA PRO A 47 -5.08 -11.19 0.69
C PRO A 47 -5.31 -12.34 -0.31
N GLU A 48 -6.40 -13.08 -0.12
CA GLU A 48 -6.81 -14.20 -0.97
C GLU A 48 -7.21 -13.74 -2.38
N GLY A 49 -7.44 -12.43 -2.56
CA GLY A 49 -7.56 -11.79 -3.86
C GLY A 49 -6.38 -10.88 -4.14
N ARG A 50 -5.51 -11.25 -5.10
CA ARG A 50 -4.43 -10.38 -5.61
C ARG A 50 -4.92 -8.98 -6.01
N GLY A 51 -6.21 -8.83 -6.32
CA GLY A 51 -6.83 -7.58 -6.75
C GLY A 51 -6.67 -6.42 -5.76
N CYS A 52 -7.04 -6.57 -4.48
CA CYS A 52 -6.96 -5.46 -3.52
C CYS A 52 -5.51 -5.14 -3.15
N TRP A 53 -4.69 -6.17 -2.91
CA TRP A 53 -3.27 -5.99 -2.59
C TRP A 53 -2.49 -5.33 -3.71
N GLU A 54 -2.79 -5.61 -4.99
CA GLU A 54 -2.10 -5.01 -6.15
C GLU A 54 -2.74 -3.67 -6.60
N ALA A 55 -4.04 -3.47 -6.38
CA ALA A 55 -4.73 -2.24 -6.76
C ALA A 55 -4.58 -1.13 -5.72
N ALA A 56 -4.42 -1.44 -4.43
CA ALA A 56 -4.26 -0.45 -3.38
C ALA A 56 -3.04 0.45 -3.67
N PRO A 57 -3.11 1.77 -3.48
CA PRO A 57 -1.96 2.64 -3.74
C PRO A 57 -1.04 2.76 -2.51
N LEU A 58 -1.56 2.38 -1.33
CA LEU A 58 -0.87 2.29 -0.06
C LEU A 58 -1.41 1.08 0.69
N VAL A 59 -0.52 0.31 1.31
CA VAL A 59 -0.87 -0.84 2.14
C VAL A 59 -0.25 -0.64 3.51
N LEU A 60 -1.09 -0.58 4.53
CA LEU A 60 -0.73 -0.44 5.93
C LEU A 60 -0.85 -1.81 6.59
N VAL A 61 0.25 -2.34 7.09
CA VAL A 61 0.33 -3.67 7.69
C VAL A 61 0.65 -3.52 9.17
N GLY A 62 -0.13 -4.14 10.05
CA GLY A 62 0.19 -4.26 11.47
C GLY A 62 1.34 -5.24 11.71
N ASP A 63 2.13 -5.01 12.76
CA ASP A 63 3.21 -5.90 13.17
C ASP A 63 2.74 -7.33 13.50
N ASP A 64 1.53 -7.45 14.03
CA ASP A 64 0.76 -8.67 14.29
C ASP A 64 0.49 -9.47 13.00
N ALA A 65 0.16 -8.78 11.91
CA ALA A 65 -0.19 -9.39 10.63
C ALA A 65 1.03 -9.71 9.77
N ALA A 66 2.18 -9.06 9.99
CA ALA A 66 3.38 -9.22 9.19
C ALA A 66 3.89 -10.68 9.15
N GLY A 67 3.72 -11.44 10.24
CA GLY A 67 4.08 -12.85 10.28
C GLY A 67 3.32 -13.72 9.27
N ARG A 68 2.07 -13.38 8.96
CA ARG A 68 1.21 -14.11 8.01
C ARG A 68 1.42 -13.68 6.57
N LEU A 69 1.90 -12.47 6.34
CA LEU A 69 2.16 -11.92 5.00
C LEU A 69 3.55 -12.32 4.45
N ARG A 70 4.26 -13.22 5.14
CA ARG A 70 5.53 -13.79 4.65
C ARG A 70 5.32 -14.46 3.29
N GLY A 71 6.03 -13.99 2.27
CA GLY A 71 5.96 -14.54 0.90
C GLY A 71 4.85 -13.96 0.02
N VAL A 72 4.11 -12.94 0.47
CA VAL A 72 3.26 -12.14 -0.40
C VAL A 72 4.13 -11.38 -1.43
N THR A 73 3.60 -11.14 -2.63
CA THR A 73 4.32 -10.42 -3.69
C THR A 73 4.78 -9.06 -3.18
N ARG A 74 6.11 -8.85 -3.14
CA ARG A 74 6.72 -7.56 -2.80
C ARG A 74 6.24 -6.50 -3.78
N ARG A 75 5.74 -5.40 -3.24
CA ARG A 75 5.31 -4.24 -4.02
C ARG A 75 5.71 -2.95 -3.32
N ARG A 76 5.75 -1.87 -4.07
CA ARG A 76 5.92 -0.53 -3.51
C ARG A 76 4.62 -0.04 -2.88
N GLY A 77 4.76 0.84 -1.89
CA GLY A 77 3.69 1.39 -1.07
C GLY A 77 3.29 0.51 0.13
N VAL A 78 4.16 -0.37 0.63
CA VAL A 78 3.87 -1.17 1.84
C VAL A 78 4.52 -0.50 3.05
N VAL A 79 3.73 -0.21 4.07
CA VAL A 79 4.19 0.38 5.33
C VAL A 79 3.83 -0.57 6.46
N LEU A 80 4.84 -1.01 7.21
CA LEU A 80 4.65 -1.76 8.44
C LEU A 80 4.45 -0.76 9.59
N VAL A 81 3.39 -0.93 10.36
CA VAL A 81 3.07 -0.10 11.51
C VAL A 81 3.04 -0.97 12.76
N GLY A 82 3.86 -0.61 13.74
CA GLY A 82 3.89 -1.25 15.05
C GLY A 82 3.49 -0.27 16.16
N ARG A 83 3.25 -0.81 17.35
CA ARG A 83 3.05 -0.04 18.59
C ARG A 83 4.19 -0.23 19.59
N ASP A 84 4.97 -1.30 19.45
CA ASP A 84 6.09 -1.61 20.33
C ASP A 84 7.42 -1.13 19.74
N GLN A 85 7.99 -0.11 20.37
CA GLN A 85 9.22 0.56 19.94
C GLN A 85 10.48 -0.25 20.28
N ASP A 86 10.37 -1.15 21.26
CA ASP A 86 11.48 -1.97 21.75
C ASP A 86 11.57 -3.32 21.02
N ASP A 87 10.56 -3.67 20.20
CA ASP A 87 10.59 -4.88 19.38
C ASP A 87 11.50 -4.73 18.16
N SER A 88 12.80 -4.99 18.35
CA SER A 88 13.78 -5.09 17.25
C SER A 88 13.39 -6.09 16.14
N GLY A 89 12.49 -7.05 16.41
CA GLY A 89 11.96 -8.00 15.45
C GLY A 89 11.07 -7.39 14.38
N VAL A 90 10.53 -6.19 14.61
CA VAL A 90 9.67 -5.46 13.66
C VAL A 90 10.39 -5.16 12.34
N TRP A 91 11.67 -4.78 12.39
CA TRP A 91 12.50 -4.51 11.21
C TRP A 91 12.75 -5.78 10.41
N LYS A 92 12.96 -6.91 11.09
CA LYS A 92 13.10 -8.20 10.42
C LYS A 92 11.80 -8.59 9.71
N ARG A 93 10.66 -8.43 10.38
CA ARG A 93 9.33 -8.68 9.78
C ARG A 93 9.09 -7.78 8.57
N ALA A 94 9.46 -6.51 8.65
CA ALA A 94 9.39 -5.55 7.53
C ALA A 94 10.15 -6.03 6.30
N VAL A 95 11.40 -6.48 6.48
CA VAL A 95 12.24 -6.99 5.38
C VAL A 95 11.65 -8.27 4.77
N GLU A 96 11.09 -9.14 5.61
CA GLU A 96 10.49 -10.40 5.17
C GLU A 96 9.26 -10.17 4.28
N ILE A 97 8.40 -9.20 4.63
CA ILE A 97 7.24 -8.81 3.82
C ILE A 97 7.61 -7.84 2.68
N GLY A 98 8.81 -7.26 2.72
CA GLY A 98 9.28 -6.25 1.77
C GLY A 98 8.60 -4.90 1.94
N ALA A 99 8.35 -4.47 3.18
CA ALA A 99 7.85 -3.14 3.49
C ALA A 99 8.88 -2.07 3.09
N ASP A 100 8.38 -0.97 2.51
CA ASP A 100 9.20 0.18 2.14
C ASP A 100 9.54 1.04 3.37
N HIS A 101 8.62 1.09 4.34
CA HIS A 101 8.75 1.88 5.55
C HIS A 101 8.25 1.12 6.78
N VAL A 102 8.85 1.42 7.92
CA VAL A 102 8.42 0.95 9.24
C VAL A 102 8.13 2.18 10.10
N LEU A 103 6.95 2.22 10.73
CA LEU A 103 6.52 3.29 11.62
C LEU A 103 6.11 2.72 12.96
N MET A 104 6.33 3.51 14.01
CA MET A 104 5.80 3.25 15.34
C MET A 104 4.80 4.31 15.69
N LEU A 105 3.59 3.94 16.10
CA LEU A 105 2.63 4.90 16.63
C LEU A 105 2.84 5.08 18.14
N PRO A 106 2.72 6.32 18.66
CA PRO A 106 2.22 7.53 17.97
C PRO A 106 3.26 8.35 17.17
N ASP A 107 4.56 8.05 17.29
CA ASP A 107 5.64 8.88 16.72
C ASP A 107 5.58 9.05 15.19
N GLY A 108 5.07 8.05 14.49
CA GLY A 108 4.93 8.01 13.03
C GLY A 108 3.61 8.56 12.49
N GLU A 109 2.70 9.06 13.34
CA GLU A 109 1.37 9.52 12.90
C GLU A 109 1.44 10.61 11.83
N GLN A 110 2.28 11.63 12.05
CA GLN A 110 2.39 12.76 11.12
C GLN A 110 2.91 12.32 9.75
N TRP A 111 3.95 11.49 9.73
CA TRP A 111 4.46 10.93 8.49
C TRP A 111 3.41 10.10 7.76
N LEU A 112 2.62 9.31 8.50
CA LEU A 112 1.57 8.49 7.92
C LEU A 112 0.45 9.35 7.33
N MET A 113 0.04 10.44 8.01
CA MET A 113 -0.93 11.39 7.48
C MET A 113 -0.46 12.04 6.18
N ASP A 114 0.77 12.56 6.16
CA ASP A 114 1.38 13.15 4.97
C ASP A 114 1.42 12.13 3.83
N ARG A 115 1.79 10.88 4.13
CA ARG A 115 1.86 9.82 3.13
C ARG A 115 0.49 9.42 2.58
N ILE A 116 -0.54 9.38 3.42
CA ILE A 116 -1.92 9.14 2.98
C ILE A 116 -2.36 10.29 2.07
N ALA A 117 -2.11 11.55 2.46
CA ALA A 117 -2.43 12.71 1.64
C ALA A 117 -1.74 12.66 0.27
N ASP A 118 -0.43 12.39 0.22
CA ASP A 118 0.34 12.22 -1.01
C ASP A 118 -0.27 11.19 -1.95
N VAL A 119 -0.69 10.05 -1.39
CA VAL A 119 -1.28 8.96 -2.16
C VAL A 119 -2.64 9.36 -2.72
N VAL A 120 -3.43 10.09 -1.94
CA VAL A 120 -4.78 10.54 -2.30
C VAL A 120 -4.76 11.66 -3.33
N GLU A 121 -3.76 12.54 -3.27
CA GLU A 121 -3.50 13.54 -4.31
C GLU A 121 -2.87 12.89 -5.56
N GLY A 122 -1.95 11.95 -5.36
CA GLY A 122 -1.21 11.26 -6.42
C GLY A 122 -2.07 10.34 -7.29
N VAL A 123 -3.14 9.73 -6.75
CA VAL A 123 -4.11 8.95 -7.55
C VAL A 123 -4.91 9.81 -8.53
N GLY A 124 -4.84 11.14 -8.44
CA GLY A 124 -5.38 12.07 -9.43
C GLY A 124 -4.55 12.20 -10.72
N ARG A 125 -3.31 11.70 -10.75
CA ARG A 125 -2.43 11.78 -11.93
C ARG A 125 -2.14 10.35 -12.44
N PRO A 126 -2.63 9.94 -13.63
CA PRO A 126 -2.36 8.61 -14.14
C PRO A 126 -0.87 8.48 -14.46
N ALA A 127 -0.10 7.90 -13.54
CA ALA A 127 1.26 7.48 -13.83
C ALA A 127 1.20 6.23 -14.72
N THR A 128 1.70 6.37 -15.95
CA THR A 128 1.83 5.27 -16.90
C THR A 128 2.91 4.31 -16.39
N THR A 129 2.50 3.19 -15.80
CA THR A 129 3.43 2.12 -15.42
C THR A 129 3.73 1.27 -16.66
N VAL A 130 4.90 1.46 -17.28
CA VAL A 130 5.44 0.53 -18.28
C VAL A 130 6.12 -0.62 -17.54
N GLY A 131 5.51 -1.81 -17.59
CA GLY A 131 6.16 -3.04 -17.14
C GLY A 131 7.02 -3.61 -18.27
N VAL A 132 8.34 -3.60 -18.10
CA VAL A 132 9.24 -4.35 -19.01
C VAL A 132 9.46 -5.73 -18.40
N ILE A 133 8.92 -6.77 -19.04
CA ILE A 133 9.24 -8.16 -18.71
C ILE A 133 10.47 -8.57 -19.50
N GLY A 134 11.60 -8.71 -18.82
CA GLY A 134 12.84 -9.23 -19.40
C GLY A 134 12.74 -10.73 -19.63
N GLY A 135 12.30 -11.14 -20.81
CA GLY A 135 12.56 -12.48 -21.33
C GLY A 135 14.06 -12.63 -21.58
N ARG A 136 14.72 -13.55 -20.88
CA ARG A 136 16.12 -13.87 -21.14
C ARG A 136 16.26 -14.43 -22.56
N GLY A 137 16.72 -13.61 -23.50
CA GLY A 137 17.11 -14.05 -24.84
C GLY A 137 17.09 -12.95 -25.92
N GLY A 138 18.15 -12.14 -25.99
CA GLY A 138 18.64 -11.51 -27.24
C GLY A 138 17.96 -10.23 -27.75
N ALA A 139 18.80 -9.19 -27.93
CA ALA A 139 18.65 -7.98 -28.76
C ALA A 139 17.79 -6.80 -28.26
N GLY A 140 18.48 -5.72 -27.86
CA GLY A 140 18.04 -4.35 -28.16
C GLY A 140 17.42 -3.51 -27.05
N ALA A 141 18.11 -3.28 -25.92
CA ALA A 141 17.80 -2.11 -25.08
C ALA A 141 18.39 -0.86 -25.76
N SER A 142 17.61 -0.21 -26.62
CA SER A 142 17.98 1.07 -27.21
C SER A 142 17.92 2.16 -26.14
N THR A 143 19.05 2.84 -25.95
CA THR A 143 19.15 4.13 -25.25
C THR A 143 18.32 5.17 -26.01
N LEU A 144 17.51 5.96 -25.29
CA LEU A 144 17.00 7.22 -25.80
C LEU A 144 17.29 8.31 -24.77
N ALA A 145 17.87 9.39 -25.31
CA ALA A 145 18.25 10.62 -24.64
C ALA A 145 17.04 11.53 -24.37
#